data_AF-A0A0V1BZK2-F1
#
_entry.id   AF-A0A0V1BZK2-F1
#
_cell.length_a   1.000
_cell.length_b   1.000
_cell.length_c   1.000
_cell.angle_alpha   90.00
_cell.angle_beta   90.00
_cell.angle_gamma   90.00
#
_symmetry.space_group_name_H-M   'P 1'
#
loop_
_entity.id
_entity.type
_entity.pdbx_description
1 polymer ?
#
loop_
_entity_poly.entity_id
_entity_poly.type
_entity_poly.pdbx_seq_one_letter_code
_entity_poly.pdbx_strand_id
1 'polypeptide(L)'
;MSFDILLWTSELSSQVSKAMSRKKSVDKCSFQGWFNAMASMKLTKLSEQMKEEFEELQNVILIPHNHIEFSKNSTNGRVRYSDIPCLDISRVKLRFPVDGNDFIHANWVKLPHSPFIYIITQAPLEGTVSHFWSMVWHEEVRAVVCLVVITEQNELKDRPYWPVKPGENLESGEFSVQQVEKIMHNQLQITLLRLVNKSTDESRELSHYMLLNWPDHAPPTCTHAILEAMEIMEKNLLRENDKLPVIVVHCSAGVGRAGTFVCLNNLIHIADKNKPINIQAVVRAVRKQRALSVQSFPQYAFLHWALLVHMMKKDSSLKHVLEKSRKTVHAIKEWSTDSECVEFPQIKRKKVFGKFNQRVKGMFSKMNLNKQKKR
;
A
#
# COMPACT_ATOMS: atom_id res chain seq x y z
N MET A 1 -38.87 3.54 49.94
CA MET A 1 -38.86 2.52 48.87
C MET A 1 -37.48 2.61 48.23
N SER A 2 -36.42 2.22 48.95
CA SER A 2 -36.09 0.82 49.33
C SER A 2 -35.80 0.03 48.06
N PHE A 3 -34.50 -0.20 47.80
CA PHE A 3 -33.89 -1.54 47.81
C PHE A 3 -34.55 -2.46 46.78
N ASP A 4 -33.89 -2.68 45.62
CA ASP A 4 -33.92 -3.96 44.85
C ASP A 4 -33.22 -3.91 43.48
N ILE A 5 -32.01 -3.33 43.35
CA ILE A 5 -31.14 -3.59 42.18
C ILE A 5 -29.66 -3.66 42.61
N LEU A 6 -29.37 -4.43 43.67
CA LEU A 6 -28.00 -4.64 44.16
C LEU A 6 -27.68 -6.09 44.53
N LEU A 7 -28.47 -7.04 44.01
CA LEU A 7 -28.27 -8.49 44.23
C LEU A 7 -28.28 -9.30 42.92
N TRP A 8 -27.81 -8.69 41.82
CA TRP A 8 -27.65 -9.40 40.54
C TRP A 8 -26.28 -9.18 39.87
N THR A 9 -25.23 -8.96 40.67
CA THR A 9 -23.85 -8.79 40.14
C THR A 9 -22.75 -9.51 40.91
N SER A 10 -23.02 -10.17 42.04
CA SER A 10 -21.97 -10.87 42.82
C SER A 10 -21.85 -12.38 42.51
N GLU A 11 -22.84 -13.00 41.89
CA GLU A 11 -22.85 -14.46 41.68
C GLU A 11 -22.32 -14.89 40.29
N LEU A 12 -22.26 -13.94 39.34
CA LEU A 12 -21.59 -14.12 38.04
C LEU A 12 -20.09 -13.84 38.09
N SER A 13 -19.59 -13.05 39.05
CA SER A 13 -18.15 -12.73 39.15
C SER A 13 -17.33 -13.92 39.69
N SER A 14 -17.91 -14.71 40.59
CA SER A 14 -17.30 -15.90 41.20
C SER A 14 -17.17 -17.09 40.23
N GLN A 15 -18.13 -17.26 39.31
CA GLN A 15 -18.06 -18.34 38.31
C GLN A 15 -17.21 -18.00 37.08
N VAL A 16 -17.02 -16.71 36.77
CA VAL A 16 -16.12 -16.26 35.69
C VAL A 16 -14.65 -16.36 36.10
N SER A 17 -14.33 -16.18 37.39
CA SER A 17 -12.94 -16.22 37.87
C SER A 17 -12.34 -17.64 37.99
N LYS A 18 -13.16 -18.70 38.02
CA LYS A 18 -12.68 -20.11 38.09
C LYS A 18 -12.61 -20.84 36.73
N ALA A 19 -12.96 -20.18 35.63
CA ALA A 19 -12.81 -20.72 34.27
C ALA A 19 -11.51 -20.30 33.55
N MET A 20 -10.66 -19.49 34.18
CA MET A 20 -9.41 -18.97 33.60
C MET A 20 -8.18 -19.91 33.66
N SER A 21 -8.38 -21.23 33.79
CA SER A 21 -7.29 -22.21 33.62
C SER A 21 -7.43 -23.10 32.36
N ARG A 22 -8.35 -22.79 31.44
CA ARG A 22 -8.53 -23.57 30.22
C ARG A 22 -7.67 -23.02 29.08
N LYS A 23 -6.75 -23.86 28.59
CA LYS A 23 -5.95 -23.74 27.35
C LYS A 23 -6.52 -22.67 26.40
N LYS A 24 -5.75 -21.60 26.15
CA LYS A 24 -6.01 -20.67 25.04
C LYS A 24 -6.15 -21.47 23.74
N SER A 25 -7.37 -21.78 23.34
CA SER A 25 -7.65 -22.19 21.97
C SER A 25 -7.28 -20.99 21.12
N VAL A 26 -6.21 -21.10 20.34
CA VAL A 26 -5.84 -20.06 19.37
C VAL A 26 -7.05 -19.89 18.46
N ASP A 27 -7.69 -18.73 18.53
CA ASP A 27 -8.80 -18.40 17.65
C ASP A 27 -8.28 -18.47 16.21
N LYS A 28 -8.87 -19.35 15.39
CA LYS A 28 -8.45 -19.54 13.99
C LYS A 28 -8.57 -18.25 13.18
N CYS A 29 -9.41 -17.31 13.61
CA CYS A 29 -9.61 -16.01 12.97
C CYS A 29 -8.63 -14.92 13.43
N SER A 30 -7.81 -15.19 14.45
CA SER A 30 -6.79 -14.24 14.94
C SER A 30 -5.54 -14.22 14.05
N PHE A 31 -4.68 -13.19 14.22
CA PHE A 31 -3.34 -13.18 13.62
C PHE A 31 -2.56 -14.47 13.92
N GLN A 32 -2.62 -14.95 15.16
CA GLN A 32 -1.91 -16.16 15.56
C GLN A 32 -2.50 -17.40 14.87
N GLY A 33 -3.82 -17.45 14.68
CA GLY A 33 -4.49 -18.49 13.90
C GLY A 33 -4.02 -18.49 12.43
N TRP A 34 -4.02 -17.32 11.79
CA TRP A 34 -3.51 -17.12 10.44
C TRP A 34 -2.04 -17.54 10.29
N PHE A 35 -1.17 -17.09 11.21
CA PHE A 35 0.25 -17.47 11.18
C PHE A 35 0.45 -18.96 11.42
N ASN A 36 -0.21 -19.55 12.41
CA ASN A 36 -0.09 -20.97 12.73
C ASN A 36 -0.53 -21.85 11.54
N ALA A 37 -1.56 -21.45 10.80
CA ALA A 37 -1.98 -22.14 9.58
C ALA A 37 -0.84 -22.22 8.56
N MET A 38 -0.20 -21.08 8.26
CA MET A 38 0.97 -21.05 7.35
C MET A 38 2.16 -21.82 7.92
N ALA A 39 2.45 -21.67 9.21
CA ALA A 39 3.57 -22.30 9.88
C ALA A 39 3.46 -23.82 10.00
N SER A 40 2.24 -24.36 9.97
CA SER A 40 1.96 -25.80 10.00
C SER A 40 2.21 -26.50 8.65
N MET A 41 2.33 -25.74 7.57
CA MET A 41 2.51 -26.29 6.23
C MET A 41 3.99 -26.62 5.95
N LYS A 42 4.21 -27.63 5.10
CA LYS A 42 5.52 -27.82 4.46
C LYS A 42 5.84 -26.58 3.61
N LEU A 43 7.10 -26.13 3.62
CA LEU A 43 7.51 -24.91 2.90
C LEU A 43 7.22 -24.97 1.39
N THR A 44 7.32 -26.14 0.78
CA THR A 44 6.98 -26.34 -0.64
C THR A 44 5.51 -26.04 -0.90
N LYS A 45 4.62 -26.63 -0.09
CA LYS A 45 3.17 -26.41 -0.16
C LYS A 45 2.80 -24.95 0.11
N LEU A 46 3.43 -24.30 1.09
CA LEU A 46 3.19 -22.88 1.36
C LEU A 46 3.62 -22.01 0.17
N SER A 47 4.79 -22.30 -0.43
CA SER A 47 5.27 -21.58 -1.61
C SER A 47 4.35 -21.75 -2.81
N GLU A 48 3.88 -22.97 -3.05
CA GLU A 48 2.92 -23.29 -4.12
C GLU A 48 1.61 -22.55 -3.90
N GLN A 49 1.01 -22.65 -2.71
CA GLN A 49 -0.23 -21.97 -2.39
C GLN A 49 -0.14 -20.44 -2.57
N MET A 50 0.92 -19.79 -2.08
CA MET A 50 1.07 -18.34 -2.25
C MET A 50 1.20 -17.93 -3.73
N LYS A 51 1.82 -18.78 -4.56
CA LYS A 51 1.94 -18.54 -6.00
C LYS A 51 0.61 -18.73 -6.70
N GLU A 52 -0.09 -19.82 -6.41
CA GLU A 52 -1.44 -20.08 -6.93
C GLU A 52 -2.40 -18.94 -6.56
N GLU A 53 -2.39 -18.49 -5.31
CA GLU A 53 -3.17 -17.34 -4.85
C GLU A 53 -2.88 -16.09 -5.68
N PHE A 54 -1.60 -15.82 -5.98
CA PHE A 54 -1.18 -14.67 -6.79
C PHE A 54 -1.51 -14.84 -8.28
N GLU A 55 -1.39 -16.05 -8.83
CA GLU A 55 -1.73 -16.37 -10.21
C GLU A 55 -3.24 -16.24 -10.46
N GLU A 56 -4.07 -16.68 -9.51
CA GLU A 56 -5.53 -16.48 -9.57
C GLU A 56 -5.91 -15.00 -9.64
N LEU A 57 -5.13 -14.10 -9.02
CA LEU A 57 -5.37 -12.66 -9.13
C LEU A 57 -5.12 -12.14 -10.56
N GLN A 58 -4.26 -12.81 -11.34
CA GLN A 58 -3.97 -12.46 -12.74
C GLN A 58 -5.10 -12.89 -13.70
N ASN A 59 -5.89 -13.89 -13.30
CA ASN A 59 -6.98 -14.44 -14.12
C ASN A 59 -8.24 -13.55 -14.14
N VAL A 60 -8.23 -12.40 -13.45
CA VAL A 60 -9.28 -11.39 -13.59
C VAL A 60 -9.09 -10.67 -14.92
N ILE A 61 -9.70 -11.20 -15.98
CA ILE A 61 -9.68 -10.63 -17.33
C ILE A 61 -10.15 -9.17 -17.25
N LEU A 62 -9.31 -8.25 -17.73
CA LEU A 62 -9.68 -6.86 -17.97
C LEU A 62 -10.72 -6.84 -19.08
N ILE A 63 -12.00 -6.78 -18.71
CA ILE A 63 -13.10 -6.73 -19.67
C ILE A 63 -12.96 -5.41 -20.46
N PRO A 64 -12.96 -5.43 -21.82
CA PRO A 64 -12.77 -4.24 -22.65
C PRO A 64 -13.71 -3.07 -22.30
N HIS A 65 -14.94 -3.38 -21.84
CA HIS A 65 -15.93 -2.38 -21.44
C HIS A 65 -15.65 -1.68 -20.10
N ASN A 66 -14.59 -2.05 -19.39
CA ASN A 66 -14.28 -1.49 -18.08
C ASN A 66 -13.27 -0.32 -18.12
N HIS A 67 -12.78 0.08 -19.30
CA HIS A 67 -11.72 1.09 -19.46
C HIS A 67 -11.80 1.84 -20.81
N ILE A 68 -13.03 2.20 -21.21
CA ILE A 68 -13.35 2.93 -22.44
C ILE A 68 -12.68 4.31 -22.40
N GLU A 69 -12.80 5.05 -21.29
CA GLU A 69 -12.23 6.40 -21.20
C GLU A 69 -10.70 6.36 -21.20
N PHE A 70 -10.11 5.35 -20.58
CA PHE A 70 -8.67 5.09 -20.71
C PHE A 70 -8.27 4.86 -22.18
N SER A 71 -8.99 4.02 -22.91
CA SER A 71 -8.68 3.71 -24.32
C SER A 71 -8.70 4.96 -25.20
N LYS A 72 -9.71 5.84 -25.03
CA LYS A 72 -9.82 7.13 -25.74
C LYS A 72 -8.67 8.09 -25.44
N ASN A 73 -8.09 7.99 -24.25
CA ASN A 73 -7.02 8.87 -23.77
C ASN A 73 -5.62 8.24 -23.88
N SER A 74 -5.49 7.03 -24.43
CA SER A 74 -4.23 6.30 -24.46
C SER A 74 -3.13 6.95 -25.32
N THR A 75 -3.50 7.78 -26.29
CA THR A 75 -2.58 8.42 -27.26
C THR A 75 -2.45 9.93 -27.10
N ASN A 76 -3.17 10.56 -26.18
CA ASN A 76 -3.19 12.03 -26.04
C ASN A 76 -2.19 12.57 -24.98
N GLY A 77 -1.20 11.78 -24.59
CA GLY A 77 -0.18 12.18 -23.62
C GLY A 77 -0.64 12.18 -22.16
N ARG A 78 -1.86 11.70 -21.83
CA ARG A 78 -2.34 11.61 -20.44
C ARG A 78 -2.00 10.28 -19.74
N VAL A 79 -1.53 9.30 -20.50
CA VAL A 79 -1.27 7.93 -20.04
C VAL A 79 0.22 7.64 -20.13
N ARG A 80 0.83 7.19 -19.02
CA ARG A 80 2.25 6.84 -18.98
C ARG A 80 2.55 5.47 -19.60
N TYR A 81 1.65 4.50 -19.39
CA TYR A 81 1.80 3.11 -19.84
C TYR A 81 0.48 2.60 -20.44
N SER A 82 0.51 2.22 -21.72
CA SER A 82 -0.69 1.78 -22.45
C SER A 82 -1.20 0.39 -22.02
N ASP A 83 -0.36 -0.39 -21.34
CA ASP A 83 -0.69 -1.70 -20.77
C ASP A 83 -1.24 -1.62 -19.34
N ILE A 84 -1.32 -0.43 -18.75
CA ILE A 84 -1.86 -0.19 -17.40
C ILE A 84 -3.21 0.54 -17.51
N PRO A 85 -4.35 -0.18 -17.49
CA PRO A 85 -5.65 0.45 -17.69
C PRO A 85 -6.10 1.26 -16.47
N CYS A 86 -6.83 2.34 -16.73
CA CYS A 86 -7.62 3.06 -15.74
C CYS A 86 -9.07 2.56 -15.83
N LEU A 87 -9.62 2.04 -14.73
CA LEU A 87 -10.97 1.46 -14.74
C LEU A 87 -12.04 2.55 -14.70
N ASP A 88 -13.04 2.51 -15.58
CA ASP A 88 -14.08 3.53 -15.67
C ASP A 88 -14.97 3.59 -14.41
N ILE A 89 -15.23 2.42 -13.79
CA ILE A 89 -16.12 2.28 -12.63
C ILE A 89 -15.67 3.09 -11.41
N SER A 90 -14.37 3.36 -11.30
CA SER A 90 -13.75 3.99 -10.15
C SER A 90 -12.82 5.15 -10.54
N ARG A 91 -12.75 5.54 -11.83
CA ARG A 91 -11.86 6.61 -12.26
C ARG A 91 -12.21 7.91 -11.56
N VAL A 92 -11.20 8.69 -11.22
CA VAL A 92 -11.40 10.09 -10.84
C VAL A 92 -11.77 10.88 -12.09
N LYS A 93 -12.77 11.74 -11.98
CA LYS A 93 -13.19 12.66 -13.04
C LYS A 93 -12.83 14.06 -12.61
N LEU A 94 -12.08 14.79 -13.41
CA LEU A 94 -11.75 16.19 -13.12
C LEU A 94 -13.04 17.01 -13.17
N ARG A 95 -13.31 17.80 -12.13
CA ARG A 95 -14.55 18.59 -12.03
C ARG A 95 -14.54 19.82 -12.94
N PHE A 96 -13.35 20.41 -13.16
CA PHE A 96 -13.15 21.62 -13.96
C PHE A 96 -11.99 21.41 -14.95
N PRO A 97 -12.14 20.54 -15.96
CA PRO A 97 -11.07 20.27 -16.91
C PRO A 97 -10.84 21.47 -17.83
N VAL A 98 -9.60 21.97 -17.86
CA VAL A 98 -9.20 23.16 -18.64
C VAL A 98 -9.47 22.99 -20.14
N ASP A 99 -9.36 21.78 -20.68
CA ASP A 99 -9.55 21.46 -22.10
C ASP A 99 -10.84 20.67 -22.37
N GLY A 100 -11.78 20.67 -21.43
CA GLY A 100 -13.05 19.94 -21.54
C GLY A 100 -12.94 18.42 -21.41
N ASN A 101 -11.74 17.87 -21.25
CA ASN A 101 -11.52 16.44 -21.06
C ASN A 101 -11.31 16.09 -19.59
N ASP A 102 -12.29 15.42 -18.98
CA ASP A 102 -12.32 15.08 -17.55
C ASP A 102 -11.34 13.97 -17.13
N PHE A 103 -10.58 13.41 -18.07
CA PHE A 103 -9.78 12.21 -17.82
C PHE A 103 -8.46 12.53 -17.10
N ILE A 104 -8.25 11.88 -15.96
CA ILE A 104 -6.96 11.71 -15.32
C ILE A 104 -6.74 10.21 -15.03
N HIS A 105 -5.51 9.71 -15.17
CA HIS A 105 -5.20 8.31 -14.90
C HIS A 105 -5.09 8.04 -13.40
N ALA A 106 -6.24 8.05 -12.73
CA ALA A 106 -6.38 7.87 -11.29
C ALA A 106 -7.68 7.11 -10.98
N ASN A 107 -7.66 6.25 -9.97
CA ASN A 107 -8.84 5.55 -9.48
C ASN A 107 -9.02 5.76 -7.98
N TRP A 108 -10.26 5.95 -7.56
CA TRP A 108 -10.65 5.82 -6.17
C TRP A 108 -10.47 4.38 -5.68
N VAL A 109 -9.91 4.23 -4.48
CA VAL A 109 -9.80 2.94 -3.79
C VAL A 109 -10.25 3.09 -2.34
N LYS A 110 -11.32 2.40 -2.00
CA LYS A 110 -11.89 2.33 -0.65
C LYS A 110 -11.83 0.90 -0.13
N LEU A 111 -11.35 0.74 1.09
CA LEU A 111 -11.25 -0.55 1.78
C LEU A 111 -11.86 -0.40 3.19
N PRO A 112 -12.60 -1.41 3.68
CA PRO A 112 -13.44 -1.29 4.87
C PRO A 112 -12.66 -1.09 6.18
N HIS A 113 -11.38 -1.48 6.23
CA HIS A 113 -10.58 -1.38 7.45
C HIS A 113 -9.50 -0.31 7.35
N SER A 114 -9.33 0.33 6.17
CA SER A 114 -8.36 1.38 5.96
C SER A 114 -8.68 2.62 6.81
N PRO A 115 -7.66 3.30 7.36
CA PRO A 115 -7.85 4.58 8.05
C PRO A 115 -8.12 5.74 7.08
N PHE A 116 -7.93 5.52 5.77
CA PHE A 116 -7.99 6.56 4.75
C PHE A 116 -8.85 6.16 3.56
N ILE A 117 -9.32 7.15 2.82
CA ILE A 117 -9.85 7.01 1.46
C ILE A 117 -8.71 7.29 0.48
N TYR A 118 -8.47 6.41 -0.49
CA TYR A 118 -7.35 6.59 -1.42
C TYR A 118 -7.80 7.00 -2.81
N ILE A 119 -6.92 7.78 -3.45
CA ILE A 119 -6.81 7.89 -4.90
C ILE A 119 -5.48 7.28 -5.29
N ILE A 120 -5.48 6.21 -6.09
CA ILE A 120 -4.25 5.65 -6.67
C ILE A 120 -4.09 6.17 -8.10
N THR A 121 -2.94 6.78 -8.40
CA THR A 121 -2.65 7.39 -9.70
C THR A 121 -1.25 7.06 -10.20
N GLN A 122 -1.02 7.20 -11.51
CA GLN A 122 0.33 7.20 -12.08
C GLN A 122 1.10 8.45 -11.60
N ALA A 123 2.43 8.41 -11.68
CA ALA A 123 3.23 9.61 -11.52
C ALA A 123 2.82 10.67 -12.56
N PRO A 124 2.56 11.93 -12.15
CA PRO A 124 2.23 13.01 -13.07
C PRO A 124 3.22 13.10 -14.24
N LEU A 125 2.69 13.29 -15.44
CA LEU A 125 3.48 13.58 -16.64
C LEU A 125 3.61 15.09 -16.76
N GLU A 126 4.56 15.56 -17.57
CA GLU A 126 4.73 16.99 -17.85
C GLU A 126 3.41 17.67 -18.27
N GLY A 127 2.67 17.05 -19.20
CA GLY A 127 1.35 17.54 -19.64
C GLY A 127 0.19 17.29 -18.66
N THR A 128 0.43 16.62 -17.53
CA THR A 128 -0.63 16.30 -16.55
C THR A 128 -0.38 16.82 -15.14
N VAL A 129 0.65 17.64 -14.91
CA VAL A 129 0.90 18.26 -13.60
C VAL A 129 -0.27 19.15 -13.16
N SER A 130 -0.82 19.97 -14.07
CA SER A 130 -1.97 20.84 -13.77
C SER A 130 -3.23 20.04 -13.45
N HIS A 131 -3.48 18.98 -14.21
CA HIS A 131 -4.56 18.03 -13.96
C HIS A 131 -4.43 17.35 -12.59
N PHE A 132 -3.20 16.99 -12.20
CA PHE A 132 -2.93 16.40 -10.88
C PHE A 132 -3.25 17.38 -9.74
N TRP A 133 -2.79 18.63 -9.83
CA TRP A 133 -3.07 19.63 -8.79
C TRP A 133 -4.55 20.05 -8.74
N SER A 134 -5.23 20.10 -9.90
CA SER A 134 -6.69 20.26 -9.96
C SER A 134 -7.42 19.14 -9.24
N MET A 135 -7.01 17.87 -9.47
CA MET A 135 -7.55 16.73 -8.73
C MET A 135 -7.29 16.85 -7.22
N VAL A 136 -6.06 17.18 -6.81
CA VAL A 136 -5.69 17.35 -5.40
C VAL A 136 -6.54 18.42 -4.72
N TRP A 137 -6.76 19.54 -5.37
CA TRP A 137 -7.57 20.65 -4.87
C TRP A 137 -9.04 20.26 -4.70
N HIS A 138 -9.67 19.78 -5.77
CA HIS A 138 -11.12 19.54 -5.79
C HIS A 138 -11.56 18.31 -5.01
N GLU A 139 -10.69 17.31 -4.87
CA GLU A 139 -10.96 16.12 -4.04
C GLU A 139 -10.48 16.28 -2.60
N GLU A 140 -10.13 17.52 -2.20
CA GLU A 140 -9.77 17.90 -0.82
C GLU A 140 -8.69 16.99 -0.22
N VAL A 141 -7.68 16.68 -1.03
CA VAL A 141 -6.61 15.75 -0.68
C VAL A 141 -5.78 16.34 0.47
N ARG A 142 -5.67 15.57 1.56
CA ARG A 142 -4.94 15.97 2.78
C ARG A 142 -3.48 15.57 2.74
N ALA A 143 -3.14 14.54 1.96
CA ALA A 143 -1.76 14.16 1.74
C ALA A 143 -1.53 13.44 0.41
N VAL A 144 -0.29 13.53 -0.07
CA VAL A 144 0.22 12.80 -1.23
C VAL A 144 1.34 11.88 -0.77
N VAL A 145 1.28 10.60 -1.14
CA VAL A 145 2.33 9.59 -0.91
C VAL A 145 3.04 9.31 -2.24
N CYS A 146 4.29 9.73 -2.33
CA CYS A 146 5.19 9.50 -3.45
C CYS A 146 6.08 8.30 -3.16
N LEU A 147 5.89 7.22 -3.92
CA LEU A 147 6.65 5.96 -3.81
C LEU A 147 7.61 5.76 -4.98
N VAL A 148 8.07 6.84 -5.61
CA VAL A 148 9.06 6.82 -6.69
C VAL A 148 10.11 7.90 -6.40
N VAL A 149 11.39 7.55 -6.54
CA VAL A 149 12.46 8.53 -6.44
C VAL A 149 12.68 9.16 -7.83
N ILE A 150 12.90 10.47 -7.88
CA ILE A 150 13.09 11.25 -9.13
C ILE A 150 14.20 10.62 -9.99
N THR A 151 15.27 10.15 -9.34
CA THR A 151 16.35 9.40 -9.96
C THR A 151 16.50 8.03 -9.31
N GLU A 152 16.49 6.97 -10.11
CA GLU A 152 16.86 5.62 -9.68
C GLU A 152 17.99 5.12 -10.59
N GLN A 153 19.12 4.71 -10.00
CA GLN A 153 20.27 4.17 -10.76
C GLN A 153 20.80 5.10 -11.87
N ASN A 154 20.87 6.40 -11.59
CA ASN A 154 21.25 7.47 -12.54
C ASN A 154 20.28 7.66 -13.73
N GLU A 155 19.13 6.99 -13.75
CA GLU A 155 18.05 7.27 -14.69
C GLU A 155 17.00 8.17 -14.04
N LEU A 156 16.59 9.22 -14.74
CA LEU A 156 15.46 10.05 -14.36
C LEU A 156 14.17 9.23 -14.52
N LYS A 157 13.59 8.76 -13.41
CA LYS A 157 12.35 7.97 -13.42
C LYS A 157 11.11 8.83 -13.38
N ASP A 158 11.22 10.01 -12.77
CA ASP A 158 10.11 10.94 -12.66
C ASP A 158 10.57 12.39 -12.73
N ARG A 159 9.63 13.31 -12.90
CA ARG A 159 9.89 14.75 -12.81
C ARG A 159 9.22 15.31 -11.57
N PRO A 160 9.84 16.26 -10.87
CA PRO A 160 9.18 16.92 -9.74
C PRO A 160 7.92 17.64 -10.23
N TYR A 161 6.79 17.28 -9.64
CA TYR A 161 5.53 18.00 -9.78
C TYR A 161 5.27 18.91 -8.57
N TRP A 162 6.25 19.10 -7.70
CA TRP A 162 6.24 19.96 -6.52
C TRP A 162 7.58 20.70 -6.42
N PRO A 163 7.66 21.84 -5.70
CA PRO A 163 8.92 22.54 -5.48
C PRO A 163 9.90 21.69 -4.66
N VAL A 164 11.11 21.46 -5.18
CA VAL A 164 12.12 20.59 -4.54
C VAL A 164 13.07 21.39 -3.64
N LYS A 165 13.36 22.64 -4.00
CA LYS A 165 14.23 23.50 -3.19
C LYS A 165 13.41 24.44 -2.30
N PRO A 166 13.92 24.75 -1.09
CA PRO A 166 13.31 25.78 -0.24
C PRO A 166 13.17 27.12 -0.97
N GLY A 167 12.01 27.77 -0.83
CA GLY A 167 11.73 29.06 -1.46
C GLY A 167 11.38 29.00 -2.95
N GLU A 168 11.44 27.84 -3.60
CA GLU A 168 10.88 27.67 -4.94
C GLU A 168 9.36 27.50 -4.86
N ASN A 169 8.67 28.10 -5.84
CA ASN A 169 7.26 27.86 -6.11
C ASN A 169 7.13 27.14 -7.45
N LEU A 170 6.22 26.18 -7.52
CA LEU A 170 5.83 25.57 -8.79
C LEU A 170 4.49 26.14 -9.25
N GLU A 171 4.50 26.77 -10.41
CA GLU A 171 3.28 27.22 -11.09
C GLU A 171 2.71 26.10 -11.95
N SER A 172 1.42 25.78 -11.76
CA SER A 172 0.74 24.75 -12.55
C SER A 172 -0.73 25.07 -12.78
N GLY A 173 -1.05 25.53 -14.00
CA GLY A 173 -2.40 25.98 -14.33
C GLY A 173 -2.84 27.13 -13.42
N GLU A 174 -4.02 26.98 -12.82
CA GLU A 174 -4.59 27.93 -11.85
C GLU A 174 -3.95 27.84 -10.45
N PHE A 175 -3.04 26.90 -10.21
CA PHE A 175 -2.45 26.67 -8.90
C PHE A 175 -0.99 27.13 -8.80
N SER A 176 -0.62 27.62 -7.61
CA SER A 176 0.76 27.79 -7.18
C SER A 176 1.04 26.85 -6.01
N VAL A 177 2.10 26.05 -6.10
CA VAL A 177 2.50 25.07 -5.08
C VAL A 177 3.75 25.58 -4.41
N GLN A 178 3.69 25.77 -3.09
CA GLN A 178 4.78 26.35 -2.30
C GLN A 178 5.29 25.32 -1.29
N GLN A 179 6.61 25.26 -1.12
CA GLN A 179 7.23 24.48 -0.05
C GLN A 179 7.24 25.32 1.24
N VAL A 180 6.46 24.92 2.25
CA VAL A 180 6.42 25.60 3.56
C VAL A 180 7.50 25.06 4.47
N GLU A 181 7.53 23.75 4.66
CA GLU A 181 8.47 23.06 5.54
C GLU A 181 8.89 21.72 4.94
N LYS A 182 10.10 21.28 5.26
CA LYS A 182 10.60 19.97 4.88
C LYS A 182 11.33 19.31 6.04
N ILE A 183 10.88 18.11 6.40
CA ILE A 183 11.43 17.29 7.48
C ILE A 183 11.95 15.98 6.89
N MET A 184 13.13 15.56 7.35
CA MET A 184 13.71 14.26 7.05
C MET A 184 13.63 13.38 8.28
N HIS A 185 13.00 12.22 8.17
CA HIS A 185 12.91 11.22 9.22
C HIS A 185 13.31 9.85 8.67
N ASN A 186 14.51 9.37 8.98
CA ASN A 186 15.07 8.13 8.44
C ASN A 186 15.02 8.11 6.89
N GLN A 187 14.20 7.22 6.32
CA GLN A 187 14.00 7.05 4.86
C GLN A 187 12.71 7.71 4.36
N LEU A 188 12.08 8.54 5.20
CA LEU A 188 10.87 9.28 4.90
C LEU A 188 11.20 10.77 4.83
N GLN A 189 10.90 11.37 3.68
CA GLN A 189 10.84 12.82 3.56
C GLN A 189 9.38 13.26 3.70
N ILE A 190 9.14 14.26 4.54
CA ILE A 190 7.82 14.89 4.71
C ILE A 190 7.97 16.35 4.33
N THR A 191 7.18 16.80 3.36
CA THR A 191 7.15 18.20 2.93
C THR A 191 5.75 18.76 3.16
N LEU A 192 5.62 19.83 3.94
CA LEU A 192 4.38 20.59 4.03
C LEU A 192 4.27 21.50 2.80
N LEU A 193 3.23 21.27 2.01
CA LEU A 193 2.96 22.04 0.80
C LEU A 193 1.76 22.95 1.04
N ARG A 194 1.86 24.19 0.56
CA ARG A 194 0.73 25.11 0.45
C ARG A 194 0.34 25.22 -1.01
N LEU A 195 -0.89 24.83 -1.31
CA LEU A 195 -1.51 24.93 -2.62
C LEU A 195 -2.38 26.19 -2.61
N VAL A 196 -2.10 27.13 -3.51
CA VAL A 196 -2.85 28.40 -3.64
C VAL A 196 -3.61 28.37 -4.96
N ASN A 197 -4.93 28.59 -4.92
CA ASN A 197 -5.74 28.84 -6.12
C ASN A 197 -5.62 30.32 -6.49
N LYS A 198 -5.00 30.61 -7.63
CA LYS A 198 -4.73 31.99 -8.09
C LYS A 198 -5.98 32.74 -8.54
N SER A 199 -7.07 32.03 -8.80
CA SER A 199 -8.34 32.64 -9.22
C SER A 199 -9.18 33.09 -8.04
N THR A 200 -9.04 32.43 -6.88
CA THR A 200 -9.86 32.68 -5.70
C THR A 200 -9.06 33.23 -4.51
N ASP A 201 -7.73 33.24 -4.60
CA ASP A 201 -6.79 33.51 -3.50
C ASP A 201 -6.95 32.59 -2.27
N GLU A 202 -7.74 31.51 -2.39
CA GLU A 202 -7.82 30.49 -1.35
C GLU A 202 -6.52 29.67 -1.31
N SER A 203 -6.11 29.28 -0.11
CA SER A 203 -4.97 28.37 0.06
C SER A 203 -5.30 27.21 0.99
N ARG A 204 -4.68 26.05 0.71
CA ARG A 204 -4.84 24.81 1.46
C ARG A 204 -3.48 24.19 1.70
N GLU A 205 -3.28 23.65 2.89
CA GLU A 205 -2.06 22.92 3.22
C GLU A 205 -2.29 21.41 3.17
N LEU A 206 -1.32 20.70 2.60
CA LEU A 206 -1.30 19.26 2.54
C LEU A 206 0.13 18.72 2.76
N SER A 207 0.23 17.51 3.29
CA SER A 207 1.53 16.86 3.50
C SER A 207 1.92 16.00 2.30
N HIS A 208 3.16 16.12 1.84
CA HIS A 208 3.76 15.26 0.83
C HIS A 208 4.76 14.31 1.50
N TYR A 209 4.48 13.01 1.45
CA TYR A 209 5.29 11.94 2.02
C TYR A 209 6.03 11.23 0.90
N MET A 210 7.35 11.27 0.90
CA MET A 210 8.18 10.58 -0.09
C MET A 210 9.02 9.49 0.60
N LEU A 211 8.75 8.23 0.26
CA LEU A 211 9.53 7.09 0.76
C LEU A 211 10.72 6.84 -0.17
N LEU A 212 11.94 7.04 0.35
CA LEU A 212 13.17 7.01 -0.45
C LEU A 212 13.71 5.61 -0.71
N ASN A 213 13.26 4.62 0.05
CA ASN A 213 13.86 3.29 0.11
C ASN A 213 13.04 2.18 -0.58
N TRP A 214 12.22 2.55 -1.57
CA TRP A 214 11.39 1.61 -2.31
C TRP A 214 11.78 1.51 -3.80
N PRO A 215 12.71 0.60 -4.17
CA PRO A 215 13.15 0.42 -5.55
C PRO A 215 12.02 -0.06 -6.46
N ASP A 216 12.08 0.27 -7.75
CA ASP A 216 11.05 -0.16 -8.70
C ASP A 216 11.01 -1.69 -8.87
N HIS A 217 9.80 -2.22 -9.09
CA HIS A 217 9.50 -3.66 -9.22
C HIS A 217 9.91 -4.58 -8.06
N ALA A 218 10.47 -4.03 -6.98
CA ALA A 218 10.87 -4.75 -5.78
C ALA A 218 10.11 -4.23 -4.55
N PRO A 219 10.10 -4.97 -3.43
CA PRO A 219 9.61 -4.44 -2.16
C PRO A 219 10.58 -3.45 -1.50
N PRO A 220 10.16 -2.72 -0.44
CA PRO A 220 11.01 -1.80 0.30
C PRO A 220 12.28 -2.47 0.83
N THR A 221 13.41 -1.76 0.79
CA THR A 221 14.68 -2.24 1.35
C THR A 221 14.70 -2.21 2.88
N CYS A 222 13.78 -1.49 3.53
CA CYS A 222 13.52 -1.63 4.96
C CYS A 222 12.03 -1.67 5.27
N THR A 223 11.59 -2.79 5.86
CA THR A 223 10.19 -2.99 6.29
C THR A 223 9.81 -2.05 7.44
N HIS A 224 10.70 -1.78 8.39
CA HIS A 224 10.39 -0.87 9.51
C HIS A 224 10.09 0.56 9.03
N ALA A 225 10.83 1.05 8.03
CA ALA A 225 10.65 2.41 7.52
C ALA A 225 9.26 2.64 6.90
N ILE A 226 8.71 1.67 6.16
CA ILE A 226 7.36 1.80 5.60
C ILE A 226 6.29 1.70 6.69
N LEU A 227 6.45 0.82 7.68
CA LEU A 227 5.52 0.71 8.80
C LEU A 227 5.52 1.98 9.66
N GLU A 228 6.70 2.50 9.96
CA GLU A 228 6.87 3.77 10.67
C GLU A 228 6.29 4.96 9.88
N ALA A 229 6.45 4.99 8.56
CA ALA A 229 5.84 6.02 7.73
C ALA A 229 4.31 5.99 7.81
N MET A 230 3.68 4.81 7.77
CA MET A 230 2.23 4.66 7.95
C MET A 230 1.78 5.14 9.34
N GLU A 231 2.50 4.76 10.40
CA GLU A 231 2.22 5.21 11.78
C GLU A 231 2.31 6.73 11.91
N ILE A 232 3.34 7.36 11.33
CA ILE A 232 3.51 8.83 11.33
C ILE A 232 2.37 9.50 10.55
N MET A 233 2.02 8.97 9.38
CA MET A 233 0.92 9.51 8.57
C MET A 233 -0.41 9.47 9.32
N GLU A 234 -0.74 8.37 9.98
CA GLU A 234 -1.98 8.25 10.76
C GLU A 234 -2.02 9.25 11.89
N LYS A 235 -0.93 9.39 12.66
CA LYS A 235 -0.84 10.38 13.75
C LYS A 235 -1.02 11.81 13.25
N ASN A 236 -0.51 12.13 12.06
CA ASN A 236 -0.58 13.48 11.51
C ASN A 236 -1.93 13.82 10.86
N LEU A 237 -2.63 12.81 10.31
CA LEU A 237 -3.76 13.02 9.40
C LEU A 237 -5.11 12.65 10.01
N LEU A 238 -5.13 11.72 10.97
CA LEU A 238 -6.37 11.34 11.65
C LEU A 238 -6.65 12.29 12.80
N ARG A 239 -7.91 12.72 12.90
CA ARG A 239 -8.43 13.51 14.01
C ARG A 239 -9.70 12.85 14.51
N GLU A 240 -9.93 12.93 15.82
CA GLU A 240 -11.17 12.39 16.42
C GLU A 240 -12.39 13.09 15.82
N ASN A 241 -13.41 12.31 15.45
CA ASN A 241 -14.68 12.76 14.86
C ASN A 241 -14.62 13.38 13.45
N ASP A 242 -13.46 13.44 12.82
CA ASP A 242 -13.34 13.88 11.42
C ASP A 242 -13.76 12.78 10.43
N LYS A 243 -14.21 13.21 9.24
CA LYS A 243 -14.32 12.31 8.08
C LYS A 243 -12.93 11.76 7.74
N LEU A 244 -12.87 10.52 7.24
CA LEU A 244 -11.60 9.93 6.81
C LEU A 244 -10.93 10.80 5.74
N PRO A 245 -9.64 11.14 5.89
CA PRO A 245 -8.97 12.02 4.95
C PRO A 245 -8.76 11.30 3.60
N VAL A 246 -8.79 12.08 2.52
CA VAL A 246 -8.46 11.62 1.18
C VAL A 246 -6.96 11.71 0.97
N ILE A 247 -6.36 10.60 0.54
CA ILE A 247 -4.91 10.44 0.35
C ILE A 247 -4.65 10.02 -1.09
N VAL A 248 -3.80 10.78 -1.79
CA VAL A 248 -3.28 10.36 -3.09
C VAL A 248 -2.07 9.48 -2.87
N VAL A 249 -2.00 8.32 -3.52
CA VAL A 249 -0.83 7.42 -3.50
C VAL A 249 -0.40 7.18 -4.94
N HIS A 250 0.87 7.44 -5.25
CA HIS A 250 1.41 7.15 -6.57
C HIS A 250 2.79 6.49 -6.50
N CYS A 251 3.12 5.79 -7.57
CA CYS A 251 4.49 5.40 -7.91
C CYS A 251 4.70 5.79 -9.38
N SER A 252 5.45 5.05 -10.19
CA SER A 252 5.51 5.31 -11.63
C SER A 252 4.15 5.04 -12.33
N ALA A 253 3.71 3.78 -12.38
CA ALA A 253 2.44 3.39 -13.02
C ALA A 253 1.20 3.48 -12.12
N GLY A 254 1.40 3.65 -10.80
CA GLY A 254 0.29 3.66 -9.84
C GLY A 254 -0.40 2.30 -9.68
N VAL A 255 0.36 1.19 -9.68
CA VAL A 255 -0.21 -0.17 -9.49
C VAL A 255 0.63 -1.05 -8.58
N GLY A 256 1.95 -1.13 -8.79
CA GLY A 256 2.84 -2.00 -8.01
C GLY A 256 3.00 -1.51 -6.56
N ARG A 257 3.96 -0.61 -6.33
CA ARG A 257 4.28 -0.03 -5.00
C ARG A 257 3.05 0.61 -4.34
N ALA A 258 2.30 1.42 -5.10
CA ALA A 258 1.09 2.08 -4.60
C ALA A 258 0.00 1.09 -4.16
N GLY A 259 -0.26 0.04 -4.95
CA GLY A 259 -1.21 -1.00 -4.58
C GLY A 259 -0.75 -1.78 -3.35
N THR A 260 0.55 -2.09 -3.24
CA THR A 260 1.14 -2.75 -2.07
C THR A 260 1.01 -1.89 -0.81
N PHE A 261 1.29 -0.58 -0.89
CA PHE A 261 1.13 0.35 0.22
C PHE A 261 -0.31 0.37 0.75
N VAL A 262 -1.29 0.55 -0.16
CA VAL A 262 -2.71 0.59 0.21
C VAL A 262 -3.21 -0.74 0.79
N CYS A 263 -2.81 -1.87 0.20
CA CYS A 263 -3.15 -3.19 0.74
C CYS A 263 -2.56 -3.40 2.14
N LEU A 264 -1.28 -3.06 2.33
CA LEU A 264 -0.59 -3.23 3.61
C LEU A 264 -1.24 -2.39 4.71
N ASN A 265 -1.56 -1.11 4.44
CA ASN A 265 -2.18 -0.26 5.45
C ASN A 265 -3.53 -0.82 5.94
N ASN A 266 -4.36 -1.30 5.00
CA ASN A 266 -5.62 -1.96 5.36
C ASN A 266 -5.41 -3.29 6.11
N LEU A 267 -4.40 -4.09 5.74
CA LEU A 267 -4.09 -5.37 6.42
C LEU A 267 -3.62 -5.17 7.86
N ILE A 268 -2.80 -4.14 8.11
CA ILE A 268 -2.38 -3.74 9.46
C ILE A 268 -3.60 -3.52 10.34
N HIS A 269 -4.59 -2.76 9.86
CA HIS A 269 -5.81 -2.47 10.60
C HIS A 269 -6.70 -3.70 10.82
N ILE A 270 -6.74 -4.64 9.87
CA ILE A 270 -7.41 -5.94 10.04
C ILE A 270 -6.75 -6.70 11.18
N ALA A 271 -5.43 -6.83 11.17
CA ALA A 271 -4.69 -7.56 12.19
C ALA A 271 -4.78 -6.88 13.56
N ASP A 272 -4.72 -5.55 13.60
CA ASP A 272 -4.83 -4.76 14.83
C ASP A 272 -6.19 -4.89 15.50
N LYS A 273 -7.25 -5.03 14.71
CA LYS A 273 -8.62 -5.30 15.18
C LYS A 273 -8.90 -6.79 15.39
N ASN A 274 -7.87 -7.64 15.29
CA ASN A 274 -7.94 -9.10 15.40
C ASN A 274 -9.05 -9.71 14.51
N LYS A 275 -9.20 -9.17 13.29
CA LYS A 275 -10.15 -9.67 12.28
C LYS A 275 -9.49 -10.74 11.39
N PRO A 276 -10.28 -11.60 10.72
CA PRO A 276 -9.74 -12.60 9.81
C PRO A 276 -8.86 -11.98 8.72
N ILE A 277 -7.62 -12.46 8.61
CA ILE A 277 -6.66 -12.00 7.62
C ILE A 277 -6.78 -12.84 6.36
N ASN A 278 -7.10 -12.18 5.23
CA ASN A 278 -7.04 -12.79 3.91
C ASN A 278 -6.39 -11.80 2.92
N ILE A 279 -5.09 -12.02 2.66
CA ILE A 279 -4.29 -11.11 1.83
C ILE A 279 -4.76 -11.15 0.37
N GLN A 280 -5.05 -12.32 -0.18
CA GLN A 280 -5.58 -12.47 -1.54
C GLN A 280 -6.87 -11.67 -1.74
N ALA A 281 -7.80 -11.73 -0.77
CA ALA A 281 -9.07 -11.02 -0.84
C ALA A 281 -8.89 -9.49 -0.79
N VAL A 282 -7.98 -8.98 0.04
CA VAL A 282 -7.65 -7.54 0.07
C VAL A 282 -7.08 -7.08 -1.26
N VAL A 283 -6.12 -7.82 -1.83
CA VAL A 283 -5.54 -7.46 -3.14
C VAL A 283 -6.60 -7.53 -4.25
N ARG A 284 -7.48 -8.55 -4.22
CA ARG A 284 -8.62 -8.65 -5.15
C ARG A 284 -9.56 -7.45 -5.03
N ALA A 285 -9.86 -6.99 -3.81
CA ALA A 285 -10.71 -5.83 -3.57
C ALA A 285 -10.09 -4.52 -4.10
N VAL A 286 -8.76 -4.36 -4.00
CA VAL A 286 -8.06 -3.24 -4.64
C VAL A 286 -8.06 -3.40 -6.15
N ARG A 287 -7.80 -4.58 -6.72
CA ARG A 287 -7.78 -4.82 -8.17
C ARG A 287 -9.11 -4.56 -8.87
N LYS A 288 -10.24 -4.71 -8.17
CA LYS A 288 -11.58 -4.32 -8.66
C LYS A 288 -11.74 -2.81 -8.85
N GLN A 289 -10.92 -2.01 -8.17
CA GLN A 289 -10.97 -0.54 -8.18
C GLN A 289 -9.77 0.08 -8.90
N ARG A 290 -8.58 -0.51 -8.82
CA ARG A 290 -7.36 -0.14 -9.55
C ARG A 290 -6.72 -1.39 -10.12
N ALA A 291 -6.89 -1.58 -11.42
CA ALA A 291 -6.41 -2.74 -12.15
C ALA A 291 -4.92 -3.04 -11.89
N LEU A 292 -4.56 -4.33 -11.90
CA LEU A 292 -3.18 -4.83 -11.79
C LEU A 292 -2.43 -4.43 -10.50
N SER A 293 -3.12 -3.90 -9.49
CA SER A 293 -2.53 -3.53 -8.21
C SER A 293 -1.80 -4.70 -7.55
N VAL A 294 -0.63 -4.44 -6.96
CA VAL A 294 0.35 -5.47 -6.52
C VAL A 294 0.81 -6.29 -7.72
N GLN A 295 1.86 -5.83 -8.40
CA GLN A 295 2.18 -6.26 -9.76
C GLN A 295 3.09 -7.50 -9.80
N SER A 296 3.84 -7.79 -8.73
CA SER A 296 4.79 -8.90 -8.68
C SER A 296 4.57 -9.82 -7.48
N PHE A 297 4.95 -11.09 -7.62
CA PHE A 297 4.90 -12.05 -6.51
C PHE A 297 5.71 -11.60 -5.29
N PRO A 298 6.93 -11.03 -5.43
CA PRO A 298 7.65 -10.46 -4.28
C PRO A 298 6.86 -9.38 -3.53
N GLN A 299 6.12 -8.52 -4.23
CA GLN A 299 5.24 -7.52 -3.59
C GLN A 299 4.07 -8.18 -2.84
N TYR A 300 3.50 -9.27 -3.38
CA TYR A 300 2.45 -10.05 -2.71
C TYR A 300 2.97 -10.77 -1.46
N ALA A 301 4.12 -11.44 -1.56
CA ALA A 301 4.81 -12.04 -0.43
C ALA A 301 5.21 -11.00 0.61
N PHE A 302 5.55 -9.78 0.18
CA PHE A 302 5.88 -8.68 1.09
C PHE A 302 4.72 -8.27 1.98
N LEU A 303 3.46 -8.36 1.52
CA LEU A 303 2.30 -8.12 2.38
C LEU A 303 2.27 -9.09 3.57
N HIS A 304 2.64 -10.36 3.34
CA HIS A 304 2.73 -11.37 4.40
C HIS A 304 3.87 -11.02 5.36
N TRP A 305 5.06 -10.76 4.82
CA TRP A 305 6.25 -10.41 5.59
C TRP A 305 6.04 -9.17 6.46
N ALA A 306 5.56 -8.08 5.88
CA ALA A 306 5.36 -6.82 6.58
C ALA A 306 4.31 -6.93 7.69
N LEU A 307 3.26 -7.74 7.49
CA LEU A 307 2.27 -8.01 8.53
C LEU A 307 2.85 -8.80 9.70
N LEU A 308 3.74 -9.76 9.44
CA LEU A 308 4.49 -10.46 10.50
C LEU A 308 5.34 -9.47 11.30
N VAL A 309 6.10 -8.60 10.62
CA VAL A 309 6.96 -7.60 11.27
C VAL A 309 6.14 -6.61 12.11
N HIS A 310 5.01 -6.13 11.59
CA HIS A 310 4.10 -5.24 12.32
C HIS A 310 3.62 -5.88 13.63
N MET A 311 3.10 -7.10 13.53
CA MET A 311 2.56 -7.80 14.70
C MET A 311 3.64 -8.17 15.72
N MET A 312 4.86 -8.43 15.28
CA MET A 312 6.03 -8.60 16.17
C MET A 312 6.37 -7.35 16.95
N LYS A 313 6.35 -6.19 16.28
CA LYS A 313 6.61 -4.89 16.92
C LYS A 313 5.55 -4.59 17.97
N LYS A 314 4.29 -4.95 17.68
CA LYS A 314 3.14 -4.69 18.55
C LYS A 314 3.05 -5.62 19.75
N ASP A 315 3.28 -6.92 19.57
CA ASP A 315 3.16 -7.94 20.62
C ASP A 315 4.45 -8.76 20.73
N SER A 316 5.25 -8.40 21.73
CA SER A 316 6.52 -9.07 22.03
C SER A 316 6.36 -10.56 22.37
N SER A 317 5.18 -11.01 22.83
CA SER A 317 4.93 -12.41 23.14
C SER A 317 4.90 -13.31 21.89
N LEU A 318 4.65 -12.72 20.71
CA LEU A 318 4.68 -13.43 19.43
C LEU A 318 6.10 -13.83 19.02
N LYS A 319 7.15 -13.21 19.59
CA LYS A 319 8.55 -13.55 19.27
C LYS A 319 8.82 -15.05 19.43
N HIS A 320 8.38 -15.65 20.54
CA HIS A 320 8.55 -17.09 20.79
C HIS A 320 7.80 -17.97 19.77
N VAL A 321 6.60 -17.55 19.37
CA VAL A 321 5.78 -18.28 18.39
C VAL A 321 6.48 -18.29 17.03
N LEU A 322 7.00 -17.14 16.61
CA LEU A 322 7.68 -16.99 15.33
C LEU A 322 9.05 -17.66 15.33
N GLU A 323 9.78 -17.66 16.45
CA GLU A 323 11.06 -18.36 16.60
C GLU A 323 10.90 -19.88 16.44
N LYS A 324 9.83 -20.47 17.00
CA LYS A 324 9.51 -21.89 16.78
C LYS A 324 9.30 -22.23 15.31
N SER A 325 8.79 -21.28 14.54
CA SER A 325 8.50 -21.41 13.11
C SER A 325 9.48 -20.62 12.24
N ARG A 326 10.71 -20.41 12.73
CA ARG A 326 11.76 -19.61 12.09
C ARG A 326 11.96 -19.96 10.62
N LYS A 327 11.95 -21.25 10.24
CA LYS A 327 12.12 -21.66 8.83
C LYS A 327 11.06 -21.04 7.90
N THR A 328 9.80 -21.01 8.34
CA THR A 328 8.69 -20.40 7.60
C THR A 328 8.86 -18.89 7.50
N VAL A 329 9.21 -18.25 8.61
CA VAL A 329 9.48 -16.81 8.66
C VAL A 329 10.60 -16.41 7.71
N HIS A 330 11.70 -17.18 7.64
CA HIS A 330 12.77 -16.92 6.67
C HIS A 330 12.34 -17.09 5.24
N ALA A 331 11.57 -18.13 4.95
CA ALA A 331 11.10 -18.38 3.60
C ALA A 331 10.22 -17.21 3.13
N ILE A 332 9.28 -16.74 3.95
CA ILE A 332 8.43 -15.58 3.63
C ILE A 332 9.27 -14.31 3.42
N LYS A 333 10.29 -14.08 4.25
CA LYS A 333 11.23 -12.97 4.04
C LYS A 333 11.96 -13.10 2.69
N GLU A 334 12.52 -14.26 2.41
CA GLU A 334 13.32 -14.53 1.20
C GLU A 334 12.50 -14.42 -0.09
N TRP A 335 11.22 -14.79 -0.04
CA TRP A 335 10.29 -14.65 -1.17
C TRP A 335 9.83 -13.21 -1.40
N SER A 336 10.00 -12.32 -0.42
CA SER A 336 9.51 -10.95 -0.46
C SER A 336 10.61 -9.94 -0.71
N THR A 337 11.51 -9.74 0.24
CA THR A 337 12.44 -8.61 0.27
C THR A 337 13.87 -9.05 0.56
N ASP A 338 14.83 -8.38 -0.07
CA ASP A 338 16.24 -8.46 0.28
C ASP A 338 16.60 -7.59 1.51
N SER A 339 15.61 -7.02 2.20
CA SER A 339 15.81 -6.14 3.35
C SER A 339 16.77 -6.70 4.40
N GLU A 340 17.78 -5.90 4.73
CA GLU A 340 18.75 -6.18 5.79
C GLU A 340 18.28 -5.66 7.15
N CYS A 341 17.06 -5.15 7.28
CA CYS A 341 16.52 -4.75 8.58
C CYS A 341 16.33 -6.02 9.44
N VAL A 342 17.35 -6.34 10.26
CA VAL A 342 17.42 -7.53 11.11
C VAL A 342 17.06 -7.17 12.55
N GLU A 343 15.78 -6.92 12.82
CA GLU A 343 15.25 -7.02 14.19
C GLU A 343 14.75 -8.44 14.51
N PHE A 344 15.22 -9.44 13.77
CA PHE A 344 15.30 -10.79 14.30
C PHE A 344 16.63 -10.89 15.04
N PRO A 345 16.67 -11.06 16.37
CA PRO A 345 17.92 -11.45 17.00
C PRO A 345 18.36 -12.77 16.35
N GLN A 346 19.40 -12.72 15.52
CA GLN A 346 20.15 -13.86 15.02
C GLN A 346 19.45 -14.81 14.03
N ILE A 347 18.95 -14.32 12.89
CA ILE A 347 18.95 -15.17 11.70
C ILE A 347 19.90 -14.69 10.60
N LYS A 348 21.11 -15.26 10.67
CA LYS A 348 22.07 -15.24 9.57
C LYS A 348 21.49 -15.96 8.35
N ARG A 349 21.55 -15.27 7.20
CA ARG A 349 21.23 -15.79 5.86
C ARG A 349 22.08 -17.04 5.60
N LYS A 350 21.48 -18.24 5.56
CA LYS A 350 22.14 -19.38 4.90
C LYS A 350 21.88 -19.21 3.40
N LYS A 351 22.93 -19.05 2.60
CA LYS A 351 22.89 -19.06 1.13
C LYS A 351 22.45 -20.45 0.66
N VAL A 352 21.15 -20.75 0.69
CA VAL A 352 20.63 -22.05 0.22
C VAL A 352 20.01 -21.95 -1.18
N PHE A 353 19.54 -20.77 -1.61
CA PHE A 353 18.68 -20.66 -2.80
C PHE A 353 19.14 -19.70 -3.90
N GLY A 354 20.44 -19.41 -4.02
CA GLY A 354 20.99 -18.62 -5.13
C GLY A 354 20.57 -19.12 -6.54
N LYS A 355 20.24 -20.41 -6.68
CA LYS A 355 19.74 -21.02 -7.93
C LYS A 355 18.22 -20.93 -8.14
N PHE A 356 17.41 -20.73 -7.09
CA PHE A 356 15.94 -20.72 -7.20
C PHE A 356 15.41 -19.35 -7.69
N ASN A 357 15.94 -18.25 -7.14
CA ASN A 357 15.57 -16.90 -7.58
C ASN A 357 15.98 -16.60 -9.03
N GLN A 358 17.06 -17.21 -9.54
CA GLN A 358 17.44 -17.12 -10.96
C GLN A 358 16.43 -17.85 -11.87
N ARG A 359 15.87 -18.98 -11.42
CA ARG A 359 14.89 -19.77 -12.18
C ARG A 359 13.53 -19.06 -12.30
N VAL A 360 13.11 -18.38 -11.23
CA VAL A 360 11.88 -17.57 -11.19
C VAL A 360 12.01 -16.30 -12.05
N LYS A 361 13.14 -15.57 -11.96
CA LYS A 361 13.44 -14.44 -12.86
C LYS A 361 13.44 -14.87 -14.35
N GLY A 362 13.97 -16.07 -14.65
CA GLY A 362 13.98 -16.65 -15.99
C GLY A 362 12.62 -17.16 -16.51
N MET A 363 11.64 -17.38 -15.62
CA MET A 363 10.29 -17.82 -16.00
C MET A 363 9.43 -16.63 -16.44
N PHE A 364 9.53 -15.50 -15.73
CA PHE A 364 8.82 -14.26 -16.07
C PHE A 364 9.37 -13.57 -17.33
N SER A 365 10.67 -13.68 -17.62
CA SER A 365 11.23 -13.19 -18.90
C SER A 365 10.71 -13.99 -20.10
N LYS A 366 10.52 -15.31 -19.95
CA LYS A 366 9.95 -16.18 -21.00
C LYS A 366 8.46 -15.93 -21.26
N MET A 367 7.68 -15.54 -20.24
CA MET A 367 6.28 -15.12 -20.43
C MET A 367 6.16 -13.81 -21.23
N ASN A 368 7.11 -12.87 -21.08
CA ASN A 368 7.14 -11.64 -21.88
C ASN A 368 7.60 -11.88 -23.34
N LEU A 369 8.55 -12.78 -23.56
CA LEU A 369 9.02 -13.13 -24.91
C LEU A 369 7.97 -13.88 -25.75
N ASN A 370 7.13 -14.69 -25.12
CA ASN A 370 6.06 -15.40 -25.84
C ASN A 370 4.88 -14.50 -26.25
N LYS A 371 4.74 -13.30 -25.67
CA LYS A 371 3.76 -12.30 -26.11
C LYS A 371 4.24 -11.47 -27.31
N GLN A 372 5.55 -11.34 -27.52
CA GLN A 372 6.12 -10.63 -28.68
C GLN A 372 6.21 -11.50 -29.94
N LYS A 373 6.13 -12.84 -29.84
CA LYS A 373 6.19 -13.75 -30.99
C LYS A 373 4.84 -14.12 -31.61
N LYS A 374 3.74 -13.48 -31.20
CA LYS A 374 2.39 -13.66 -31.77
C LYS A 374 1.73 -12.35 -32.22
N ARG A 375 2.53 -11.41 -32.72
CA ARG A 375 2.06 -10.28 -33.51
C ARG A 375 2.83 -10.22 -34.82
#